data_AF-A0A7Z7AZ61-F1
#
_entry.id   AF-A0A7Z7AZ61-F1
#
_cell.length_a   1.000
_cell.length_b   1.000
_cell.length_c   1.000
_cell.angle_alpha   90.00
_cell.angle_beta   90.00
_cell.angle_gamma   90.00
#
_symmetry.space_group_name_H-M   'P 1'
#
loop_
_entity.id
_entity.type
_entity.pdbx_description
1 polymer ?
#
loop_
_entity_poly.entity_id
_entity_poly.type
_entity_poly.pdbx_seq_one_letter_code
_entity_poly.pdbx_strand_id
1 'polypeptide(L)'
;MLDYELSLKNSWNVVKENIVTFIVGLLITVIGSVLIVTIAPLFYGFTSMAVKGARGEAIEIGDVFEGFKKDNIIRSWTFMIIYLIIAGILGEIASILSTIIGILFMFSMPLLVIKGSSGIEAIAESIEIVKTAPVESIIVYVITVVLNVIGIILLGIGVLITAPISTVFLAYATFELAE
;
A
#
# COMPACT_ATOMS: atom_id res chain seq x y z
N MET A 1 -10.92 0.93 45.23
CA MET A 1 -9.44 1.02 45.30
C MET A 1 -8.90 -0.19 44.56
N LEU A 2 -7.81 -0.06 43.78
CA LEU A 2 -7.24 -1.21 43.06
C LEU A 2 -6.69 -2.22 44.07
N ASP A 3 -7.11 -3.49 43.98
CA ASP A 3 -6.55 -4.58 44.79
C ASP A 3 -5.29 -5.10 44.08
N TYR A 4 -4.14 -4.59 44.51
CA TYR A 4 -2.84 -4.92 43.93
C TYR A 4 -2.47 -6.40 44.15
N GLU A 5 -2.84 -6.98 45.29
CA GLU A 5 -2.50 -8.37 45.62
C GLU A 5 -3.24 -9.35 44.72
N LEU A 6 -4.56 -9.14 44.58
CA LEU A 6 -5.39 -9.95 43.69
C LEU A 6 -4.95 -9.81 42.23
N SER A 7 -4.63 -8.59 41.79
CA SER A 7 -4.20 -8.31 40.42
C SER A 7 -2.87 -8.99 40.06
N LEU A 8 -1.90 -8.97 40.98
CA LEU A 8 -0.61 -9.65 40.81
C LEU A 8 -0.77 -11.17 40.79
N LYS A 9 -1.56 -11.73 41.72
CA LYS A 9 -1.84 -13.18 41.77
C LYS A 9 -2.48 -13.68 40.48
N ASN A 10 -3.47 -12.95 39.97
CA ASN A 10 -4.15 -13.31 38.72
C ASN A 10 -3.19 -13.20 37.52
N SER A 11 -2.39 -12.13 37.43
CA SER A 11 -1.40 -11.95 36.36
C SER A 11 -0.37 -13.07 36.34
N TRP A 12 0.12 -13.46 37.53
CA TRP A 12 1.06 -14.57 37.68
C TRP A 12 0.48 -15.90 37.20
N ASN A 13 -0.77 -16.21 37.57
CA ASN A 13 -1.43 -17.43 37.13
C ASN A 13 -1.55 -17.48 35.60
N VAL A 14 -1.96 -16.37 34.97
CA VAL A 14 -2.09 -16.27 33.51
C VAL A 14 -0.74 -16.49 32.81
N VAL A 15 0.33 -15.81 33.25
CA VAL A 15 1.66 -15.99 32.65
C VAL A 15 2.18 -17.41 32.87
N LYS A 16 1.99 -17.97 34.07
CA LYS A 16 2.44 -19.34 34.39
C LYS A 16 1.73 -20.39 33.53
N GLU A 17 0.42 -20.28 33.36
CA GLU A 17 -0.37 -21.21 32.53
C GLU A 17 -0.05 -21.08 31.03
N ASN A 18 0.39 -19.90 30.57
CA ASN A 18 0.62 -19.58 29.16
C ASN A 18 2.09 -19.23 28.84
N ILE A 19 3.05 -19.70 29.64
CA ILE A 19 4.43 -19.19 29.64
C ILE A 19 5.10 -19.31 28.27
N VAL A 20 4.89 -20.42 27.57
CA VAL A 20 5.46 -20.66 26.24
C VAL A 20 4.92 -19.63 25.24
N THR A 21 3.61 -19.40 25.23
CA THR A 21 2.94 -18.44 24.33
C THR A 21 3.47 -17.02 24.53
N PHE A 22 3.63 -16.59 25.79
CA PHE A 22 4.17 -15.26 26.09
C PHE A 22 5.63 -15.13 25.66
N ILE A 23 6.46 -16.14 25.88
CA ILE A 23 7.85 -16.14 25.44
C ILE A 23 7.94 -16.05 23.91
N VAL A 24 7.18 -16.87 23.19
CA VAL A 24 7.16 -16.84 21.72
C VAL A 24 6.66 -15.49 21.21
N GLY A 25 5.56 -14.96 21.75
CA GLY A 25 5.03 -13.66 21.37
C GLY A 25 6.01 -12.51 21.63
N LEU A 26 6.74 -12.56 22.74
CA LEU A 26 7.79 -11.60 23.06
C LEU A 26 8.95 -11.67 22.06
N LEU A 27 9.42 -12.87 21.72
CA LEU A 27 10.51 -13.04 20.76
C LEU A 27 10.13 -12.51 19.37
N ILE A 28 8.91 -12.80 18.89
CA ILE A 28 8.39 -12.27 17.63
C ILE A 28 8.38 -10.74 17.66
N THR A 29 7.91 -10.16 18.77
CA THR A 29 7.84 -8.71 18.95
C THR A 29 9.24 -8.08 18.91
N VAL A 30 10.20 -8.64 19.65
CA VAL A 30 11.58 -8.12 19.70
C VAL A 30 12.26 -8.26 18.34
N ILE A 31 12.28 -9.46 17.76
CA ILE A 31 12.95 -9.72 16.48
C ILE A 31 12.33 -8.89 15.36
N GLY A 32 11.00 -8.83 15.29
CA GLY A 32 10.29 -8.01 14.32
C GLY A 32 10.63 -6.51 14.46
N SER A 33 10.69 -6.00 15.70
CA SER A 33 11.02 -4.59 15.95
C SER A 33 12.44 -4.23 15.52
N VAL A 34 13.41 -5.15 15.67
CA VAL A 34 14.80 -4.90 15.27
C VAL A 34 14.89 -4.60 13.78
N LEU A 35 14.19 -5.35 12.94
CA LEU A 35 14.19 -5.12 11.49
C LEU A 35 13.62 -3.74 11.12
N ILE A 36 12.59 -3.29 11.84
CA ILE A 36 11.96 -1.98 11.63
C ILE A 36 12.88 -0.86 12.11
N VAL A 37 13.45 -0.97 13.31
CA VAL A 37 14.28 0.08 13.91
C VAL A 37 15.64 0.19 13.21
N THR A 38 16.14 -0.89 12.63
CA THR A 38 17.44 -0.87 11.95
C THR A 38 17.36 -0.42 10.49
N ILE A 39 16.16 -0.32 9.90
CA ILE A 39 16.00 -0.01 8.47
C ILE A 39 16.61 1.34 8.09
N ALA A 40 16.39 2.37 8.90
CA ALA A 40 16.89 3.71 8.64
C ALA A 40 18.42 3.79 8.63
N PRO A 41 19.13 3.37 9.70
CA PRO A 41 20.58 3.39 9.71
C PRO A 41 21.22 2.41 8.72
N LEU A 42 20.61 1.24 8.47
CA LEU A 42 21.13 0.29 7.46
C LEU A 42 20.99 0.83 6.04
N PHE A 43 19.85 1.46 5.71
CA PHE A 43 19.65 2.07 4.39
C PHE A 43 20.62 3.25 4.17
N TYR A 44 20.88 4.04 5.21
CA TYR A 44 21.92 5.07 5.18
C TYR A 44 23.31 4.49 4.91
N GLY A 45 23.69 3.40 5.60
CA GLY A 45 24.97 2.75 5.40
C GLY A 45 25.11 2.12 4.01
N PHE A 46 24.07 1.44 3.53
CA PHE A 46 24.02 0.91 2.16
C PHE A 46 24.17 2.01 1.10
N THR A 47 23.53 3.16 1.31
CA THR A 47 23.70 4.33 0.44
C THR A 47 25.12 4.90 0.54
N SER A 48 25.72 4.89 1.74
CA SER A 48 27.11 5.32 1.95
C SER A 48 28.11 4.44 1.19
N MET A 49 27.89 3.13 1.16
CA MET A 49 28.66 2.18 0.33
C MET A 49 28.59 2.55 -1.16
N ALA A 50 27.39 2.85 -1.67
CA ALA A 50 27.21 3.27 -3.06
C ALA A 50 27.94 4.59 -3.36
N VAL A 51 27.90 5.56 -2.44
CA VAL A 51 28.62 6.83 -2.55
C VAL A 51 30.13 6.62 -2.56
N LYS A 52 30.67 5.74 -1.70
CA LYS A 52 32.10 5.35 -1.72
C LYS A 52 32.51 4.75 -3.07
N GLY A 53 31.71 3.81 -3.58
CA GLY A 53 31.94 3.20 -4.90
C GLY A 53 31.96 4.23 -6.03
N ALA A 54 31.03 5.19 -6.01
CA ALA A 54 30.99 6.28 -6.99
C ALA A 54 32.21 7.22 -6.91
N ARG A 55 32.90 7.28 -5.77
CA ARG A 55 34.13 8.06 -5.55
C ARG A 55 35.41 7.28 -5.86
N GLY A 56 35.32 6.00 -6.20
CA GLY A 56 36.48 5.12 -6.37
C GLY A 56 37.19 4.78 -5.05
N GLU A 57 36.51 4.96 -3.92
CA GLU A 57 37.00 4.55 -2.60
C GLU A 57 36.78 3.04 -2.39
N ALA A 58 37.60 2.42 -1.55
CA ALA A 58 37.38 1.02 -1.16
C ALA A 58 36.10 0.89 -0.32
N ILE A 59 35.24 -0.06 -0.68
CA ILE A 59 34.01 -0.40 0.04
C ILE A 59 34.29 -1.57 0.97
N GLU A 60 33.92 -1.44 2.24
CA GLU A 60 34.04 -2.48 3.25
C GLU A 60 32.66 -2.95 3.71
N ILE A 61 32.52 -4.21 4.14
CA ILE A 61 31.25 -4.73 4.67
C ILE A 61 30.77 -3.91 5.88
N GLY A 62 31.70 -3.41 6.70
CA GLY A 62 31.39 -2.58 7.86
C GLY A 62 30.70 -1.26 7.54
N ASP A 63 30.81 -0.77 6.30
CA ASP A 63 30.22 0.50 5.87
C ASP A 63 28.69 0.49 5.93
N VAL A 64 28.05 -0.68 5.88
CA VAL A 64 26.60 -0.82 6.07
C VAL A 64 26.13 -0.33 7.44
N PHE A 65 27.04 -0.28 8.43
CA PHE A 65 26.74 0.20 9.78
C PHE A 65 27.03 1.70 9.98
N GLU A 66 27.44 2.45 8.95
CA GLU A 66 27.71 3.89 9.03
C GLU A 66 26.54 4.70 9.60
N GLY A 67 25.30 4.29 9.31
CA GLY A 67 24.11 4.95 9.83
C GLY A 67 23.91 4.79 11.34
N PHE A 68 24.55 3.81 11.99
CA PHE A 68 24.46 3.63 13.46
C PHE A 68 25.44 4.50 14.23
N LYS A 69 26.40 5.15 13.55
CA LYS A 69 27.32 6.07 14.22
C LYS A 69 26.55 7.25 14.82
N LYS A 70 27.03 7.76 15.95
CA LYS A 70 26.37 8.81 16.76
C LYS A 70 25.89 10.01 15.93
N ASP A 71 26.68 10.45 14.95
CA ASP A 71 26.36 11.62 14.14
C ASP A 71 25.37 11.31 13.00
N ASN A 72 25.27 10.05 12.58
CA ASN A 72 24.47 9.61 11.43
C ASN A 72 23.14 8.95 11.83
N ILE A 73 23.03 8.44 13.06
CA ILE A 73 21.79 7.80 13.53
C ILE A 73 20.63 8.80 13.58
N ILE A 74 20.89 10.04 14.02
CA ILE A 74 19.87 11.10 14.01
C ILE A 74 19.55 11.51 12.58
N ARG A 75 20.57 11.61 11.70
CA ARG A 75 20.40 12.01 10.29
C ARG A 75 19.56 11.01 9.51
N SER A 76 19.89 9.72 9.62
CA SER A 76 19.18 8.63 8.96
C SER A 76 17.72 8.56 9.40
N TRP A 77 17.46 8.63 10.71
CA TRP A 77 16.09 8.63 11.23
C TRP A 77 15.30 9.89 10.88
N THR A 78 15.93 11.07 10.94
CA THR A 78 15.28 12.32 10.56
C THR A 78 14.81 12.25 9.10
N PHE A 79 15.70 11.82 8.20
CA PHE A 79 15.34 11.63 6.80
C PHE A 79 14.22 10.60 6.63
N MET A 80 14.35 9.42 7.24
CA MET A 80 13.36 8.34 7.07
C MET A 80 11.99 8.71 7.62
N ILE A 81 11.91 9.40 8.76
CA ILE A 81 10.63 9.84 9.33
C ILE A 81 9.98 10.87 8.40
N ILE A 82 10.74 11.87 7.94
CA ILE A 82 10.23 12.88 7.01
C ILE A 82 9.77 12.21 5.71
N TYR A 83 10.56 11.30 5.16
CA TYR A 83 10.24 10.55 3.96
C TYR A 83 8.95 9.73 4.14
N LEU A 84 8.83 8.95 5.23
CA LEU A 84 7.65 8.13 5.49
C LEU A 84 6.39 8.98 5.71
N ILE A 85 6.51 10.13 6.38
CA ILE A 85 5.38 11.05 6.57
C ILE A 85 4.96 11.65 5.22
N ILE A 86 5.90 12.18 4.44
CA ILE A 86 5.58 12.83 3.17
C ILE A 86 5.10 11.80 2.15
N ALA A 87 5.86 10.75 1.90
CA ALA A 87 5.52 9.72 0.93
C ALA A 87 4.27 8.94 1.35
N GLY A 88 4.09 8.68 2.66
CA GLY A 88 2.89 8.04 3.18
C GLY A 88 1.66 8.92 2.99
N ILE A 89 1.67 10.16 3.51
CA ILE A 89 0.49 11.04 3.42
C ILE A 89 0.18 11.42 1.97
N LEU A 90 1.17 11.88 1.20
CA LEU A 90 0.94 12.28 -0.19
C LEU A 90 0.61 11.07 -1.08
N GLY A 91 1.21 9.91 -0.81
CA GLY A 91 0.90 8.66 -1.50
C GLY A 91 -0.54 8.23 -1.27
N GLU A 92 -1.02 8.24 -0.03
CA GLU A 92 -2.41 7.90 0.30
C GLU A 92 -3.40 8.92 -0.29
N ILE A 93 -3.11 10.22 -0.22
CA ILE A 93 -3.94 11.25 -0.87
C ILE A 93 -4.02 10.99 -2.38
N ALA A 94 -2.89 10.74 -3.04
CA ALA A 94 -2.85 10.45 -4.47
C ALA A 94 -3.62 9.16 -4.81
N SER A 95 -3.51 8.12 -3.98
CA SER A 95 -4.23 6.85 -4.14
C SER A 95 -5.74 7.02 -4.05
N ILE A 96 -6.21 7.74 -3.02
CA ILE A 96 -7.64 8.03 -2.81
C ILE A 96 -8.19 8.86 -3.99
N LEU A 97 -7.49 9.93 -4.38
CA LEU A 97 -7.91 10.79 -5.49
C LEU A 97 -7.96 10.00 -6.81
N SER A 98 -6.95 9.18 -7.09
CA SER A 98 -6.91 8.35 -8.29
C SER A 98 -8.03 7.33 -8.32
N THR A 99 -8.37 6.74 -7.16
CA THR A 99 -9.49 5.80 -7.02
C THR A 99 -10.84 6.49 -7.28
N ILE A 100 -11.05 7.68 -6.71
CA ILE A 100 -12.28 8.46 -6.93
C ILE A 100 -12.42 8.79 -8.42
N ILE A 101 -11.35 9.29 -9.06
CA ILE A 101 -11.35 9.59 -10.50
C ILE A 101 -11.62 8.33 -11.31
N GLY A 102 -10.99 7.20 -10.95
CA GLY A 102 -11.20 5.91 -11.61
C GLY A 102 -12.66 5.47 -11.59
N ILE A 103 -13.32 5.55 -10.43
CA ILE A 103 -14.76 5.23 -10.30
C ILE A 103 -15.60 6.18 -11.15
N LEU A 104 -15.33 7.49 -11.10
CA LEU A 104 -16.13 8.49 -11.82
C LEU A 104 -16.01 8.38 -13.35
N PHE A 105 -14.89 7.88 -13.87
CA PHE A 105 -14.56 7.90 -15.30
C PHE A 105 -14.63 6.51 -15.96
N MET A 106 -14.82 5.43 -15.20
CA MET A 106 -14.74 4.06 -15.76
C MET A 106 -15.76 3.81 -16.88
N PHE A 107 -16.94 4.43 -16.83
CA PHE A 107 -17.98 4.24 -17.84
C PHE A 107 -17.82 5.18 -19.06
N SER A 108 -16.95 6.19 -18.98
CA SER A 108 -16.84 7.22 -20.02
C SER A 108 -16.41 6.66 -21.38
N MET A 109 -15.43 5.75 -21.42
CA MET A 109 -14.97 5.17 -22.69
C MET A 109 -16.03 4.27 -23.35
N PRO A 110 -16.68 3.33 -22.62
CA PRO A 110 -17.80 2.59 -23.20
C PRO A 110 -18.96 3.49 -23.63
N LEU A 111 -19.35 4.50 -22.84
CA LEU A 111 -20.41 5.44 -23.22
C LEU A 111 -20.09 6.19 -24.51
N LEU A 112 -18.84 6.62 -24.69
CA LEU A 112 -18.38 7.28 -25.92
C LEU A 112 -18.60 6.36 -27.13
N VAL A 113 -18.32 5.06 -27.01
CA VAL A 113 -18.50 4.09 -28.09
C VAL A 113 -19.97 3.72 -28.30
N ILE A 114 -20.73 3.54 -27.23
CA ILE A 114 -22.14 3.12 -27.27
C ILE A 114 -23.02 4.24 -27.84
N LYS A 115 -22.84 5.48 -27.38
CA LYS A 115 -23.70 6.61 -27.71
C LYS A 115 -23.14 7.52 -28.79
N GLY A 116 -21.84 7.39 -29.13
CA GLY A 116 -21.18 8.24 -30.13
C GLY A 116 -21.12 9.73 -29.74
N SER A 117 -21.27 10.04 -28.46
CA SER A 117 -21.27 11.40 -27.91
C SER A 117 -19.86 11.97 -27.78
N SER A 118 -19.75 13.26 -27.49
CA SER A 118 -18.46 13.89 -27.24
C SER A 118 -17.83 13.39 -25.92
N GLY A 119 -16.51 13.49 -25.79
CA GLY A 119 -15.80 13.02 -24.60
C GLY A 119 -16.26 13.68 -23.29
N ILE A 120 -16.68 14.96 -23.33
CA ILE A 120 -17.19 15.67 -22.15
C ILE A 120 -18.57 15.16 -21.76
N GLU A 121 -19.44 14.89 -22.73
CA GLU A 121 -20.78 14.33 -22.49
C GLU A 121 -20.68 12.93 -21.88
N ALA A 122 -19.80 12.08 -22.41
CA ALA A 122 -19.58 10.73 -21.87
C ALA A 122 -19.02 10.74 -20.43
N ILE A 123 -18.19 11.73 -20.07
CA ILE A 123 -17.75 11.92 -18.68
C ILE A 123 -18.91 12.36 -17.80
N ALA A 124 -19.69 13.36 -18.23
CA ALA A 124 -20.83 13.85 -17.46
C ALA A 124 -21.84 12.72 -17.19
N GLU A 125 -22.11 11.89 -18.20
CA GLU A 125 -23.01 10.76 -18.08
C GLU A 125 -22.45 9.63 -17.20
N SER A 126 -21.15 9.33 -17.30
CA SER A 126 -20.48 8.39 -16.38
C SER A 126 -20.64 8.83 -14.92
N ILE A 127 -20.49 10.13 -14.65
CA ILE A 127 -20.72 10.70 -13.31
C ILE A 127 -22.18 10.56 -12.88
N GLU A 128 -23.15 10.73 -13.79
CA GLU A 128 -24.57 10.52 -13.47
C GLU A 128 -24.86 9.06 -13.15
N ILE A 129 -24.31 8.09 -13.89
CA ILE A 129 -24.42 6.65 -13.56
C ILE A 129 -23.90 6.37 -12.14
N VAL A 130 -22.73 6.92 -11.78
CA VAL A 130 -22.16 6.72 -10.44
C VAL A 130 -23.04 7.32 -9.33
N LYS A 131 -23.74 8.43 -9.61
CA LYS A 131 -24.66 9.04 -8.64
C LYS A 131 -25.96 8.25 -8.48
N THR A 132 -26.49 7.69 -9.57
CA THR A 132 -27.78 6.98 -9.57
C THR A 132 -27.64 5.52 -9.13
N ALA A 133 -26.51 4.89 -9.43
CA ALA A 133 -26.19 3.49 -9.09
C ALA A 133 -24.82 3.37 -8.38
N PRO A 134 -24.64 3.97 -7.18
CA PRO A 134 -23.34 4.04 -6.52
C PRO A 134 -22.82 2.68 -6.04
N VAL A 135 -23.72 1.78 -5.61
CA VAL A 135 -23.33 0.46 -5.10
C VAL A 135 -22.85 -0.41 -6.25
N GLU A 136 -23.59 -0.44 -7.34
CA GLU A 136 -23.28 -1.17 -8.57
C GLU A 136 -21.98 -0.65 -9.17
N SER A 137 -21.79 0.68 -9.19
CA SER A 137 -20.56 1.31 -9.65
C SER A 137 -19.34 0.86 -8.83
N ILE A 138 -19.45 0.82 -7.50
CA ILE A 138 -18.37 0.33 -6.64
C ILE A 138 -18.07 -1.15 -6.92
N ILE A 139 -19.09 -1.98 -7.10
CA ILE A 139 -18.93 -3.42 -7.42
C ILE A 139 -18.20 -3.59 -8.76
N VAL A 140 -18.63 -2.88 -9.81
CA VAL A 140 -17.99 -2.90 -11.14
C VAL A 140 -16.53 -2.45 -11.05
N TYR A 141 -16.25 -1.39 -10.32
CA TYR A 141 -14.89 -0.91 -10.10
C TYR A 141 -14.01 -1.96 -9.43
N VAL A 142 -14.49 -2.57 -8.33
CA VAL A 142 -13.75 -3.59 -7.58
C VAL A 142 -13.45 -4.81 -8.45
N ILE A 143 -14.43 -5.30 -9.21
CA ILE A 143 -14.23 -6.43 -10.13
C ILE A 143 -13.16 -6.08 -11.17
N THR A 144 -13.25 -4.89 -11.76
CA THR A 144 -12.30 -4.40 -12.77
C THR A 144 -10.88 -4.29 -12.19
N VAL A 145 -10.73 -3.75 -10.97
CA VAL A 145 -9.44 -3.67 -10.27
C VAL A 145 -8.88 -5.06 -10.01
N VAL A 146 -9.68 -5.99 -9.50
CA VAL A 146 -9.24 -7.37 -9.20
C VAL A 146 -8.74 -8.08 -10.46
N LEU A 147 -9.47 -7.97 -11.58
CA LEU A 147 -9.04 -8.54 -12.86
C LEU A 147 -7.71 -7.97 -13.34
N ASN A 148 -7.53 -6.64 -13.25
CA ASN A 148 -6.30 -5.99 -13.65
C ASN A 148 -5.12 -6.35 -12.73
N VAL A 149 -5.35 -6.43 -11.41
CA VAL A 149 -4.34 -6.85 -10.42
C VAL A 149 -3.90 -8.29 -10.67
N ILE A 150 -4.82 -9.22 -10.95
CA ILE A 150 -4.47 -10.60 -11.35
C ILE A 150 -3.56 -10.59 -12.58
N GLY A 151 -3.87 -9.77 -13.59
CA GLY A 151 -3.06 -9.62 -14.79
C GLY A 151 -1.63 -9.16 -14.49
N ILE A 152 -1.48 -8.18 -13.58
CA ILE A 152 -0.18 -7.64 -13.16
C ILE A 152 0.63 -8.68 -12.37
N ILE A 153 0.00 -9.38 -11.42
CA ILE A 153 0.66 -10.40 -10.60
C ILE A 153 1.26 -11.52 -11.46
N LEU A 154 0.63 -11.84 -12.59
CA LEU A 154 1.12 -12.81 -13.59
C LEU A 154 2.21 -12.23 -14.50
N LEU A 155 3.12 -11.41 -13.94
CA LEU A 155 4.26 -10.78 -14.60
C LEU A 155 3.88 -9.96 -15.85
N GLY A 156 2.67 -9.41 -15.89
CA GLY A 156 2.15 -8.63 -17.01
C GLY A 156 1.65 -9.45 -18.20
N ILE A 157 2.04 -10.73 -18.36
CA ILE A 157 1.50 -11.59 -19.43
C ILE A 157 0.00 -11.83 -19.22
N GLY A 158 -0.43 -11.93 -17.95
CA GLY A 158 -1.85 -12.08 -17.61
C GLY A 158 -2.72 -10.93 -18.12
N VAL A 159 -2.17 -9.73 -18.31
CA VAL A 159 -2.89 -8.55 -18.84
C VAL A 159 -3.41 -8.81 -20.26
N LEU A 160 -2.73 -9.62 -21.07
CA LEU A 160 -3.20 -9.99 -22.41
C LEU A 160 -4.56 -10.71 -22.40
N ILE A 161 -4.92 -11.32 -21.27
CA ILE A 161 -6.19 -12.01 -21.07
C ILE A 161 -7.13 -11.14 -20.25
N THR A 162 -6.66 -10.57 -19.14
CA THR A 162 -7.52 -9.83 -18.22
C THR A 162 -7.96 -8.49 -18.78
N ALA A 163 -7.16 -7.81 -19.61
CA ALA A 163 -7.58 -6.54 -20.22
C ALA A 163 -8.77 -6.71 -21.18
N PRO A 164 -8.76 -7.65 -22.17
CA PRO A 164 -9.95 -7.92 -22.98
C PRO A 164 -11.19 -8.27 -22.16
N ILE A 165 -11.03 -9.11 -21.13
CA ILE A 165 -12.15 -9.49 -20.24
C ILE A 165 -12.69 -8.26 -19.51
N SER A 166 -11.83 -7.45 -18.90
CA SER A 166 -12.21 -6.22 -18.20
C SER A 166 -12.92 -5.25 -19.15
N THR A 167 -12.43 -5.08 -20.39
CA THR A 167 -13.07 -4.19 -21.38
C THR A 167 -14.46 -4.67 -21.76
N VAL A 168 -14.64 -5.98 -22.03
CA VAL A 168 -15.95 -6.55 -22.36
C VAL A 168 -16.91 -6.45 -21.17
N PHE A 169 -16.44 -6.80 -19.97
CA PHE A 169 -17.22 -6.67 -18.73
C PHE A 169 -17.70 -5.23 -18.51
N LEU A 170 -16.79 -4.25 -18.63
CA LEU A 170 -17.12 -2.85 -18.45
C LEU A 170 -18.10 -2.34 -19.51
N ALA A 171 -18.00 -2.82 -20.76
CA ALA A 171 -18.97 -2.49 -21.80
C ALA A 171 -20.38 -3.02 -21.49
N TYR A 172 -20.51 -4.28 -21.05
CA TYR A 172 -21.80 -4.84 -20.63
C TYR A 172 -22.38 -4.11 -19.42
N ALA A 173 -21.56 -3.88 -18.38
CA ALA A 173 -22.01 -3.16 -17.19
C ALA A 173 -22.44 -1.72 -17.52
N THR A 174 -21.73 -1.04 -18.42
CA THR A 174 -22.13 0.30 -18.88
C THR A 174 -23.46 0.24 -19.63
N PHE A 175 -23.63 -0.74 -20.52
CA PHE A 175 -24.86 -0.87 -21.30
C PHE A 175 -26.07 -1.08 -20.38
N GLU A 176 -25.97 -1.97 -19.39
CA GLU A 176 -27.04 -2.23 -18.41
C GLU A 176 -27.35 -1.03 -17.51
N LEU A 177 -26.34 -0.23 -17.14
CA LEU A 177 -26.52 0.92 -16.24
C LEU A 177 -26.89 2.23 -16.96
N ALA A 178 -26.77 2.28 -18.29
CA ALA A 178 -27.03 3.47 -19.11
C ALA A 178 -28.40 3.45 -19.83
N GLU A 179 -29.17 2.36 -19.68
CA GLU A 179 -30.60 2.24 -20.01
C GLU A 179 -31.48 2.85 -18.91
#